data_AF-A0A5A7W7R9-F1
#
_entry.id   AF-A0A5A7W7R9-F1
#
_cell.length_a   1.000
_cell.length_b   1.000
_cell.length_c   1.000
_cell.angle_alpha   90.00
_cell.angle_beta   90.00
_cell.angle_gamma   90.00
#
_symmetry.space_group_name_H-M   'P 1'
#
loop_
_entity.id
_entity.type
_entity.pdbx_description
1 polymer ?
#
loop_
_entity_poly.entity_id
_entity_poly.type
_entity_poly.pdbx_seq_one_letter_code
_entity_poly.pdbx_strand_id
1 'polypeptide(L)' 'MPEITINLAAGRTDEQKKGMMLDITQALVKNLGVTADAVVIQINEAPLNNKMKGGQTFVERAAAAKK' A
#
# COMPACT_ATOMS: atom_id res chain seq x y z
N MET A 1 -8.88 -14.92 -11.09
CA MET A 1 -7.48 -14.48 -10.90
C MET A 1 -7.51 -13.04 -10.39
N PRO A 2 -7.46 -12.81 -9.07
CA PRO A 2 -7.43 -11.47 -8.51
C PRO A 2 -6.06 -10.79 -8.66
N GLU A 3 -6.07 -9.50 -9.00
CA GLU A 3 -4.88 -8.66 -9.08
C GLU A 3 -5.07 -7.36 -8.29
N ILE A 4 -4.06 -6.98 -7.52
CA ILE A 4 -4.12 -5.90 -6.54
C ILE A 4 -2.90 -5.00 -6.70
N THR A 5 -3.15 -3.71 -6.93
CA THR A 5 -2.12 -2.68 -6.86
C THR A 5 -2.28 -1.84 -5.59
N ILE A 6 -1.21 -1.73 -4.81
CA ILE A 6 -1.20 -1.00 -3.55
C ILE A 6 -0.39 0.29 -3.74
N ASN A 7 -1.05 1.44 -3.66
CA ASN A 7 -0.40 2.75 -3.76
C ASN A 7 -0.08 3.33 -2.38
N LEU A 8 1.18 3.31 -1.98
CA LEU A 8 1.63 3.72 -0.64
C LEU A 8 2.51 4.98 -0.68
N ALA A 9 2.68 5.60 0.49
CA ALA A 9 3.81 6.49 0.71
C ALA A 9 5.04 5.64 1.08
N ALA A 10 6.22 6.01 0.57
CA ALA A 10 7.46 5.31 0.88
C ALA A 10 7.79 5.38 2.39
N GLY A 11 8.48 4.35 2.90
CA GLY A 11 9.03 4.34 4.27
C GLY A 11 8.55 3.21 5.16
N ARG A 12 7.83 2.22 4.63
CA ARG A 12 7.54 0.96 5.35
C ARG A 12 8.72 0.00 5.24
N THR A 13 8.91 -0.83 6.26
CA THR A 13 9.92 -1.91 6.21
C THR A 13 9.45 -3.06 5.31
N ASP A 14 10.37 -3.90 4.87
CA ASP A 14 10.03 -5.05 4.01
C ASP A 14 9.16 -6.07 4.75
N GLU A 15 9.33 -6.23 6.07
CA GLU A 15 8.49 -7.08 6.91
C GLU A 15 7.06 -6.56 6.95
N GLN A 16 6.87 -5.24 7.08
CA GLN A 16 5.55 -4.61 7.06
C GLN A 16 4.86 -4.79 5.70
N LYS A 17 5.60 -4.59 4.60
CA LYS A 17 5.08 -4.78 3.23
C LYS A 17 4.67 -6.24 3.01
N LYS A 18 5.54 -7.18 3.37
CA LYS A 18 5.29 -8.62 3.23
C LYS A 18 4.11 -9.08 4.07
N GLY A 19 4.04 -8.66 5.34
CA GLY A 19 2.93 -8.98 6.24
C GLY A 19 1.59 -8.53 5.66
N MET A 20 1.50 -7.28 5.22
CA MET A 20 0.30 -6.76 4.55
C MET A 20 -0.08 -7.55 3.30
N MET A 21 0.88 -7.88 2.42
CA MET A 21 0.59 -8.67 1.21
C MET A 21 0.06 -10.06 1.56
N LEU A 22 0.62 -10.72 2.58
CA LEU A 22 0.15 -12.01 3.05
C LEU A 22 -1.30 -11.95 3.55
N ASP A 23 -1.61 -10.96 4.37
CA ASP A 23 -2.96 -10.78 4.93
C ASP A 23 -4.00 -10.52 3.83
N ILE A 24 -3.65 -9.71 2.82
CA ILE A 24 -4.50 -9.47 1.64
C ILE A 24 -4.72 -10.78 0.87
N THR A 25 -3.67 -11.55 0.60
CA THR A 25 -3.80 -12.85 -0.09
C THR A 25 -4.73 -13.79 0.68
N GLN A 26 -4.58 -13.91 2.00
CA GLN A 26 -5.45 -14.74 2.83
C GLN A 26 -6.91 -14.27 2.79
N ALA A 27 -7.14 -12.95 2.81
CA ALA A 27 -8.49 -12.41 2.70
C ALA A 27 -9.14 -12.78 1.35
N LEU A 28 -8.39 -12.78 0.25
CA LEU A 28 -8.91 -13.15 -1.06
C LEU A 28 -9.19 -14.64 -1.19
N VAL A 29 -8.29 -15.49 -0.69
CA VAL A 29 -8.52 -16.94 -0.61
C VAL A 29 -9.80 -17.24 0.18
N LYS A 30 -9.93 -16.64 1.37
CA LYS A 30 -11.09 -16.83 2.25
C LYS A 30 -12.41 -16.40 1.62
N ASN A 31 -12.45 -15.23 1.00
CA ASN A 31 -13.72 -14.63 0.58
C ASN A 31 -14.09 -14.93 -0.88
N LEU A 32 -13.11 -15.24 -1.74
CA LEU A 32 -13.34 -15.47 -3.16
C LEU A 32 -13.15 -16.94 -3.56
N GLY A 33 -12.71 -17.81 -2.64
CA GLY A 33 -12.51 -19.24 -2.92
C GLY A 33 -11.41 -19.53 -3.94
N VAL A 34 -10.52 -18.56 -4.21
CA VAL A 34 -9.37 -18.74 -5.10
C VAL A 34 -8.21 -19.38 -4.35
N THR A 35 -7.31 -20.02 -5.09
CA THR A 35 -6.03 -20.50 -4.55
C THR A 35 -5.04 -19.34 -4.43
N ALA A 36 -4.05 -19.48 -3.54
CA ALA A 36 -3.08 -18.40 -3.27
C ALA A 36 -2.17 -18.09 -4.47
N ASP A 37 -1.86 -19.09 -5.30
CA ASP A 37 -1.10 -18.94 -6.55
C ASP A 37 -1.86 -18.16 -7.64
N ALA A 38 -3.19 -18.03 -7.52
CA ALA A 38 -4.01 -17.23 -8.43
C ALA A 38 -4.09 -15.74 -8.05
N VAL A 39 -3.42 -15.31 -6.97
CA VAL A 39 -3.44 -13.94 -6.45
C VAL A 39 -2.13 -13.21 -6.78
N VAL A 40 -2.24 -12.05 -7.43
CA VAL A 40 -1.08 -11.20 -7.75
C VAL A 40 -1.19 -9.87 -6.98
N ILE A 41 -0.11 -9.47 -6.30
CA ILE A 41 -0.05 -8.19 -5.57
C ILE A 41 1.21 -7.42 -5.97
N GLN A 42 1.04 -6.14 -6.31
CA GLN A 42 2.12 -5.21 -6.63
C GLN A 42 2.04 -3.96 -5.75
N ILE A 43 3.18 -3.51 -5.23
CA ILE A 43 3.29 -2.28 -4.46
C ILE A 43 3.88 -1.17 -5.33
N ASN A 44 3.26 0.01 -5.29
CA ASN A 44 3.76 1.25 -5.87
C ASN A 44 3.95 2.29 -4.75
N GLU A 45 5.20 2.65 -4.46
CA GLU A 45 5.54 3.63 -3.43
C GLU A 45 5.90 4.99 -4.04
N ALA A 46 5.43 6.06 -3.40
CA ALA A 46 5.81 7.43 -3.74
C ALA A 46 6.51 8.09 -2.54
N PRO A 47 7.68 8.73 -2.74
CA PRO A 47 8.23 9.67 -1.77
C PRO A 47 7.21 10.75 -1.35
N LEU A 48 7.31 11.27 -0.12
CA LEU A 48 6.30 12.20 0.43
C LEU A 48 6.18 13.53 -0.33
N ASN A 49 7.22 13.94 -1.05
CA ASN A 49 7.20 15.11 -1.93
C ASN A 49 6.55 14.84 -3.30
N ASN A 50 6.39 13.56 -3.69
CA ASN A 50 5.78 13.14 -4.95
C ASN A 50 4.34 12.64 -4.78
N LYS A 51 3.77 12.80 -3.57
CA LYS A 51 2.42 12.36 -3.23
C LYS A 51 1.73 13.49 -2.48
N MET A 52 0.48 13.79 -2.83
CA MET A 52 -0.25 14.94 -2.29
C MET A 52 -1.70 14.62 -1.96
N LYS A 53 -2.28 15.39 -1.05
CA LYS A 53 -3.70 15.33 -0.69
C LYS A 53 -4.20 16.75 -0.43
N GLY A 54 -5.25 17.15 -1.16
CA GLY A 54 -5.88 18.46 -0.99
C GLY A 54 -4.97 19.63 -1.37
N GLY A 55 -4.29 19.54 -2.51
CA GLY A 55 -3.44 20.63 -3.01
C GLY A 55 -2.06 20.75 -2.36
N GLN A 56 -1.71 19.89 -1.39
CA GLN A 56 -0.44 19.94 -0.67
C GLN A 56 0.21 18.55 -0.62
N THR A 57 1.52 18.50 -0.89
CA THR A 57 2.37 17.33 -0.69
C THR A 57 2.32 16.86 0.77
N PHE A 58 2.63 15.59 1.01
CA PHE A 58 2.69 15.11 2.39
C PHE A 58 3.81 15.77 3.20
N VAL A 59 4.86 16.29 2.54
CA VAL A 59 5.89 17.13 3.18
C VAL A 59 5.29 18.45 3.68
N GLU A 60 4.55 19.18 2.83
CA GLU A 60 3.91 20.45 3.22
C GLU A 60 2.90 20.25 4.35
N ARG A 61 2.10 19.19 4.29
CA ARG A 61 1.13 18.85 5.34
C ARG A 61 1.81 18.53 6.67
N ALA A 62 2.93 17.81 6.65
CA ALA A 62 3.68 17.50 7.87
C ALA A 62 4.34 18.74 8.48
N ALA A 63 4.77 19.71 7.66
CA ALA A 63 5.28 20.99 8.15
C ALA A 63 4.18 21.86 8.75
N ALA A 64 2.98 21.88 8.16
CA ALA A 64 1.83 22.63 8.66
C ALA A 64 1.31 22.10 10.00
N ALA A 65 1.31 20.78 10.22
CA ALA A 65 0.85 20.16 11.45
C ALA A 65 1.80 20.36 12.66
N LYS A 66 3.01 20.85 12.44
CA LYS A 66 4.01 21.16 13.48
C LYS A 66 3.97 22.62 13.93
N LYS A 67 3.14 23.45 13.29
CA LYS A 67 2.87 24.84 13.67
C LYS A 67 1.64 24.90 14.56
#